data_AF-A0A5C2HLF7-F1
#
_entry.id   AF-A0A5C2HLF7-F1
#
_cell.length_a   1.000
_cell.length_b   1.000
_cell.length_c   1.000
_cell.angle_alpha   90.00
_cell.angle_beta   90.00
_cell.angle_gamma   90.00
#
_symmetry.space_group_name_H-M   'P 1'
#
loop_
_entity.id
_entity.type
_entity.pdbx_description
1 polymer ?
#
loop_
_entity_poly.entity_id
_entity_poly.type
_entity_poly.pdbx_seq_one_letter_code
_entity_poly.pdbx_strand_id
1 'polypeptide(L)'
;MTTGCSEDDIIDCIDFDGPEFNPTELSSAELYQPYLQRIDVAIANEPYDNLFNYSLKFSGELPAGITLKWGDNQQSVTLEGIPTRTGLFEFELAVKVSDPSYDNGIVYQQTEGEVQDNLCYDSEKINYQFQVI
;
A
#
# COMPACT_ATOMS: atom_id res chain seq x y z
N MET A 1 -1.33 -25.29 -2.13
CA MET A 1 -1.04 -24.36 -3.24
C MET A 1 -0.27 -23.21 -2.63
N THR A 2 1.04 -23.38 -2.51
CA THR A 2 1.99 -22.37 -2.04
C THR A 2 2.95 -22.17 -3.21
N THR A 3 2.53 -21.32 -4.14
CA THR A 3 3.36 -20.86 -5.27
C THR A 3 3.77 -19.46 -4.89
N GLY A 4 5.05 -19.27 -4.59
CA GLY A 4 5.56 -17.96 -4.23
C GLY A 4 7.06 -17.90 -3.96
N CYS A 5 7.75 -19.03 -3.71
CA CYS A 5 9.21 -19.03 -3.63
C CYS A 5 9.72 -20.29 -4.33
N SER A 6 10.44 -20.10 -5.44
CA SER A 6 11.34 -21.10 -5.98
C SER A 6 12.47 -21.34 -4.96
N GLU A 7 12.98 -22.56 -4.85
CA GLU A 7 13.94 -22.92 -3.80
C GLU A 7 15.32 -22.23 -3.97
N ASP A 8 15.53 -21.48 -5.06
CA ASP A 8 16.66 -20.57 -5.27
C ASP A 8 16.42 -19.15 -4.70
N ASP A 9 15.22 -18.82 -4.21
CA ASP A 9 14.76 -17.46 -3.80
C ASP A 9 15.06 -17.10 -2.33
N ILE A 10 15.69 -17.98 -1.54
CA ILE A 10 15.95 -17.70 -0.12
C ILE A 10 17.01 -16.63 0.13
N ILE A 11 17.82 -16.29 -0.89
CA ILE A 11 18.83 -15.22 -0.80
C ILE A 11 18.23 -13.86 -1.18
N ASP A 12 17.29 -13.85 -2.13
CA ASP A 12 16.58 -12.63 -2.53
C ASP A 12 15.58 -12.17 -1.46
N CYS A 13 15.18 -13.03 -0.52
CA CYS A 13 14.29 -12.67 0.59
C CYS A 13 14.98 -12.18 1.88
N ILE A 14 16.28 -11.90 1.84
CA ILE A 14 17.06 -11.57 3.05
C ILE A 14 16.77 -10.15 3.56
N ASP A 15 16.36 -9.23 2.69
CA ASP A 15 15.99 -7.84 3.02
C ASP A 15 14.50 -7.65 3.35
N PHE A 16 13.64 -8.65 3.08
CA PHE A 16 12.19 -8.60 3.28
C PHE A 16 11.50 -7.49 2.48
N ASP A 17 12.04 -7.15 1.31
CA ASP A 17 11.53 -6.07 0.49
C ASP A 17 10.12 -6.38 -0.04
N GLY A 18 9.19 -5.48 0.28
CA GLY A 18 7.80 -5.54 -0.12
C GLY A 18 7.02 -4.33 0.40
N PRO A 19 5.77 -4.14 -0.08
CA PRO A 19 5.01 -2.95 0.25
C PRO A 19 4.50 -2.96 1.70
N GLU A 20 4.72 -1.86 2.41
CA GLU A 20 4.27 -1.66 3.79
C GLU A 20 3.31 -0.45 3.91
N PHE A 21 2.30 -0.58 4.77
CA PHE A 21 1.35 0.49 5.08
C PHE A 21 1.80 1.30 6.30
N ASN A 22 1.71 2.62 6.24
CA ASN A 22 1.99 3.52 7.37
C ASN A 22 1.01 4.70 7.43
N PRO A 23 0.25 4.89 8.53
CA PRO A 23 0.24 4.09 9.74
C PRO A 23 -0.52 2.77 9.56
N THR A 24 -0.21 1.78 10.41
CA THR A 24 -0.92 0.50 10.48
C THR A 24 -2.20 0.57 11.33
N GLU A 25 -2.43 1.68 12.01
CA GLU A 25 -3.62 1.94 12.82
C GLU A 25 -4.19 3.34 12.53
N LEU A 26 -5.50 3.50 12.70
CA LEU A 26 -6.17 4.77 12.51
C LEU A 26 -6.37 5.48 13.85
N SER A 27 -6.21 6.80 13.84
CA SER A 27 -6.74 7.63 14.91
C SER A 27 -8.26 7.50 14.97
N SER A 28 -8.83 7.50 16.18
CA SER A 28 -10.29 7.56 16.36
C SER A 28 -10.83 8.91 15.91
N ALA A 29 -12.02 8.94 15.30
CA ALA A 29 -12.71 10.17 14.97
C ALA A 29 -13.77 10.51 16.03
N GLU A 30 -14.03 11.80 16.22
CA GLU A 30 -15.13 12.29 17.04
C GLU A 30 -16.37 12.56 16.18
N LEU A 31 -17.55 12.17 16.67
CA LEU A 31 -18.82 12.43 15.99
C LEU A 31 -19.00 13.93 15.67
N TYR A 32 -19.37 14.22 14.43
CA TYR A 32 -19.56 15.58 13.91
C TYR A 32 -18.32 16.49 13.94
N GLN A 33 -17.13 15.93 14.11
CA GLN A 33 -15.86 16.66 13.95
C GLN A 33 -15.18 16.30 12.62
N PRO A 34 -14.41 17.22 12.02
CA PRO A 34 -13.62 16.90 10.85
C PRO A 34 -12.55 15.84 11.18
N TYR A 35 -12.43 14.85 10.30
CA TYR A 35 -11.40 13.82 10.33
C TYR A 35 -10.52 13.94 9.09
N LEU A 36 -9.21 13.75 9.27
CA LEU A 36 -8.23 13.67 8.19
C LEU A 36 -7.13 12.71 8.61
N GLN A 37 -6.96 11.62 7.87
CA GLN A 37 -5.87 10.67 8.07
C GLN A 37 -5.32 10.27 6.71
N ARG A 38 -4.00 10.38 6.57
CA ARG A 38 -3.26 9.83 5.43
C ARG A 38 -2.65 8.50 5.82
N ILE A 39 -2.69 7.56 4.89
CA ILE A 39 -2.03 6.26 4.92
C ILE A 39 -1.13 6.23 3.69
N ASP A 40 0.16 6.10 3.91
CA ASP A 40 1.17 5.94 2.87
C ASP A 40 1.48 4.45 2.67
N VAL A 41 1.88 4.10 1.46
CA VAL A 41 2.36 2.77 1.11
C VAL A 41 3.68 2.93 0.37
N ALA A 42 4.71 2.21 0.82
CA ALA A 42 6.03 2.23 0.23
C ALA A 42 6.66 0.83 0.30
N ILE A 43 7.54 0.49 -0.63
CA ILE A 43 8.38 -0.70 -0.49
C ILE A 43 9.43 -0.42 0.60
N ALA A 44 9.55 -1.34 1.55
CA ALA A 44 10.56 -1.26 2.59
C ALA A 44 11.97 -1.18 1.98
N ASN A 45 12.83 -0.32 2.54
CA ASN A 45 14.24 -0.15 2.16
C ASN A 45 14.53 0.22 0.68
N GLU A 46 13.54 0.55 -0.13
CA GLU A 46 13.73 0.80 -1.57
C GLU A 46 13.84 2.32 -1.91
N PRO A 47 15.04 2.85 -2.22
CA PRO A 47 15.24 4.28 -2.45
C PRO A 47 14.63 4.80 -3.76
N TYR A 48 14.32 3.93 -4.72
CA TYR A 48 13.69 4.22 -6.00
C TYR A 48 12.25 3.69 -6.07
N ASP A 49 11.58 3.60 -4.93
CA ASP A 49 10.19 3.13 -4.78
C ASP A 49 9.20 3.81 -5.75
N ASN A 50 9.47 5.06 -6.09
CA ASN A 50 8.67 5.84 -7.04
C ASN A 50 8.72 5.35 -8.50
N LEU A 51 9.61 4.40 -8.82
CA LEU A 51 9.67 3.77 -10.15
C LEU A 51 8.68 2.62 -10.28
N PHE A 52 8.21 2.04 -9.17
CA PHE A 52 7.29 0.92 -9.20
C PHE A 52 5.85 1.35 -9.50
N ASN A 53 5.10 0.43 -10.08
CA ASN A 53 3.69 0.60 -10.37
C ASN A 53 2.85 0.06 -9.20
N TYR A 54 2.12 0.96 -8.54
CA TYR A 54 1.22 0.63 -7.45
C TYR A 54 -0.22 0.44 -7.92
N SER A 55 -0.88 -0.59 -7.39
CA SER A 55 -2.30 -0.83 -7.55
C SER A 55 -2.98 -1.00 -6.19
N LEU A 56 -3.64 0.06 -5.72
CA LEU A 56 -4.41 0.01 -4.48
C LEU A 56 -5.86 -0.40 -4.69
N LYS A 57 -6.38 -1.15 -3.73
CA LYS A 57 -7.77 -1.60 -3.67
C LYS A 57 -8.34 -1.39 -2.28
N PHE A 58 -9.60 -0.98 -2.24
CA PHE A 58 -10.39 -0.83 -1.03
C PHE A 58 -11.55 -1.82 -1.04
N SER A 59 -11.84 -2.43 0.11
CA SER A 59 -13.06 -3.21 0.33
C SER A 59 -13.59 -3.03 1.75
N GLY A 60 -14.91 -3.04 1.92
CA GLY A 60 -15.57 -2.80 3.21
C GLY A 60 -16.41 -1.53 3.22
N GLU A 61 -16.72 -1.04 4.43
CA GLU A 61 -17.57 0.13 4.64
C GLU A 61 -16.84 1.22 5.43
N LEU A 62 -16.96 2.46 4.98
CA LEU A 62 -16.50 3.62 5.74
C LEU A 62 -17.64 4.16 6.63
N PRO A 63 -17.32 4.85 7.74
CA PRO A 63 -18.32 5.61 8.47
C PRO A 63 -19.06 6.60 7.57
N ALA A 64 -20.37 6.76 7.79
CA ALA A 64 -21.18 7.70 7.01
C ALA A 64 -20.64 9.13 7.14
N GLY A 65 -20.30 9.77 6.02
CA GLY A 65 -19.70 11.11 5.97
C GLY A 65 -18.18 11.13 5.88
N ILE A 66 -17.53 9.96 5.93
CA ILE A 66 -16.11 9.78 5.59
C ILE A 66 -15.99 9.30 4.15
N THR A 67 -14.98 9.80 3.45
CA THR A 67 -14.64 9.42 2.09
C THR A 67 -13.18 8.99 2.02
N LEU A 68 -12.87 8.17 1.02
CA LEU A 68 -11.51 7.74 0.70
C LEU A 68 -11.08 8.37 -0.63
N LYS A 69 -9.88 8.95 -0.64
CA LYS A 69 -9.24 9.51 -1.83
C LYS A 69 -7.89 8.85 -2.08
N TRP A 70 -7.66 8.42 -3.31
CA TRP A 70 -6.39 7.87 -3.75
C TRP A 70 -5.40 8.99 -4.08
N GLY A 71 -4.13 8.81 -3.72
CA GLY A 71 -3.05 9.64 -4.26
C GLY A 71 -2.81 9.36 -5.74
N ASP A 72 -2.29 10.34 -6.48
CA ASP A 72 -2.13 10.26 -7.94
C ASP A 72 -1.26 9.08 -8.41
N ASN A 73 -0.25 8.73 -7.60
CA ASN A 73 0.68 7.62 -7.83
C ASN A 73 0.23 6.30 -7.19
N GLN A 74 -0.95 6.24 -6.56
CA GLN A 74 -1.43 5.11 -5.77
C GLN A 74 -0.47 4.63 -4.68
N GLN A 75 0.39 5.51 -4.16
CA GLN A 75 1.25 5.25 -2.99
C GLN A 75 0.67 5.85 -1.70
N SER A 76 -0.58 6.33 -1.75
CA SER A 76 -1.26 6.83 -0.57
C SER A 76 -2.78 6.80 -0.69
N VAL A 77 -3.41 6.80 0.47
CA VAL A 77 -4.85 6.90 0.68
C VAL A 77 -5.11 7.99 1.71
N THR A 78 -6.06 8.87 1.45
CA THR A 78 -6.54 9.85 2.43
C THR A 78 -7.98 9.56 2.80
N LEU A 79 -8.22 9.35 4.08
CA LEU A 79 -9.55 9.29 4.69
C LEU A 79 -9.89 10.68 5.20
N GLU A 80 -11.00 11.24 4.72
CA GLU A 80 -11.42 12.58 5.13
C GLU A 80 -12.93 12.75 5.14
N GLY A 81 -13.41 13.62 6.02
CA GLY A 81 -14.82 13.99 6.10
C GLY A 81 -15.28 14.32 7.51
N ILE A 82 -16.59 14.22 7.73
CA ILE A 82 -17.23 14.45 9.03
C ILE A 82 -18.13 13.24 9.32
N PRO A 83 -17.80 12.38 10.29
CA PRO A 83 -18.61 11.20 10.56
C PRO A 83 -19.93 11.61 11.21
N THR A 84 -20.99 10.93 10.80
CA THR A 84 -22.39 11.23 11.22
C THR A 84 -23.02 10.11 12.04
N ARG A 85 -22.27 9.03 12.31
CA ARG A 85 -22.70 7.88 13.09
C ARG A 85 -21.52 7.31 13.88
N THR A 86 -21.71 7.10 15.18
CA THR A 86 -20.74 6.40 16.04
C THR A 86 -20.70 4.91 15.73
N GLY A 87 -19.59 4.26 16.08
CA GLY A 87 -19.43 2.82 15.90
C GLY A 87 -18.01 2.43 15.53
N LEU A 88 -17.80 1.12 15.44
CA LEU A 88 -16.60 0.50 14.92
C LEU A 88 -16.87 0.03 13.49
N PHE A 89 -16.02 0.43 12.56
CA PHE A 89 -16.13 0.10 11.14
C PHE A 89 -14.85 -0.61 10.72
N GLU A 90 -14.99 -1.67 9.92
CA GLU A 90 -13.86 -2.47 9.44
C GLU A 90 -13.79 -2.40 7.91
N PHE A 91 -12.59 -2.18 7.39
CA PHE A 91 -12.31 -2.19 5.96
C PHE A 91 -10.90 -2.73 5.68
N GLU A 92 -10.69 -3.28 4.49
CA GLU A 92 -9.39 -3.78 4.04
C GLU A 92 -8.83 -2.84 2.96
N LEU A 93 -7.56 -2.49 3.10
CA LEU A 93 -6.74 -1.97 2.00
C LEU A 93 -5.80 -3.07 1.52
N ALA A 94 -5.72 -3.24 0.21
CA ALA A 94 -4.78 -4.15 -0.41
C ALA A 94 -3.95 -3.38 -1.45
N VAL A 95 -2.66 -3.68 -1.52
CA VAL A 95 -1.74 -3.15 -2.53
C VAL A 95 -1.14 -4.30 -3.31
N LYS A 96 -1.02 -4.10 -4.62
CA LYS A 96 -0.15 -4.90 -5.48
C LYS A 96 0.86 -3.98 -6.14
N VAL A 97 2.12 -4.34 -6.07
CA VAL A 97 3.24 -3.66 -6.71
C VAL A 97 3.68 -4.48 -7.92
N SER A 98 4.18 -3.81 -8.94
CA SER A 98 4.78 -4.44 -10.10
C SER A 98 5.91 -3.58 -10.63
N ASP A 99 6.84 -4.22 -11.33
CA ASP A 99 7.98 -3.55 -11.96
C ASP A 99 7.54 -2.34 -12.80
N PRO A 100 8.40 -1.31 -12.93
CA PRO A 100 8.18 -0.23 -13.87
C PRO A 100 7.83 -0.76 -15.27
N SER A 101 6.78 -0.20 -15.88
CA SER A 101 6.44 -0.50 -17.26
C SER A 101 7.42 0.25 -18.17
N TYR A 102 8.34 -0.47 -18.80
CA TYR A 102 9.28 0.08 -19.77
C TYR A 102 8.57 0.52 -21.05
N ASP A 103 8.50 1.83 -21.32
CA ASP A 103 8.11 2.36 -22.64
C ASP A 103 9.36 2.74 -23.46
N ASN A 104 9.35 2.34 -24.74
CA ASN A 104 10.33 2.67 -25.79
C ASN A 104 11.76 2.10 -25.73
N GLY A 105 11.98 0.94 -25.09
CA GLY A 105 13.16 0.09 -25.42
C GLY A 105 14.55 0.72 -25.24
N ILE A 106 14.66 1.82 -24.48
CA ILE A 106 15.97 2.40 -24.15
C ILE A 106 16.46 1.74 -22.86
N VAL A 107 17.47 0.91 -23.05
CA VAL A 107 18.29 0.31 -21.99
C VAL A 107 19.10 1.44 -21.34
N TYR A 108 18.75 1.85 -20.12
CA TYR A 108 19.80 2.34 -19.21
C TYR A 108 20.73 1.17 -19.04
N GLN A 109 21.99 1.31 -19.46
CA GLN A 109 22.94 0.21 -19.58
C GLN A 109 22.84 -0.69 -18.34
N GLN A 110 22.18 -1.83 -18.57
CA GLN A 110 22.19 -2.98 -17.69
C GLN A 110 23.65 -3.36 -17.61
N THR A 111 24.30 -2.94 -16.53
CA THR A 111 25.60 -3.50 -16.19
C THR A 111 25.27 -4.93 -15.79
N GLU A 112 25.86 -5.92 -16.46
CA GLU A 112 25.72 -7.33 -16.12
C GLU A 112 25.77 -7.51 -14.59
N GLY A 113 24.61 -7.76 -13.95
CA GLY A 113 24.56 -7.96 -12.49
C GLY A 113 23.24 -7.68 -11.78
N GLU A 114 22.51 -6.60 -12.05
CA GLU A 114 21.36 -6.12 -11.24
C GLU A 114 20.43 -5.30 -12.19
N VAL A 115 19.10 -5.33 -12.23
CA VAL A 115 18.06 -5.25 -11.19
C VAL A 115 16.73 -5.68 -11.84
N GLN A 116 16.37 -6.95 -11.71
CA GLN A 116 14.98 -7.25 -11.42
C GLN A 116 15.00 -7.21 -9.90
N ASP A 117 14.46 -6.14 -9.29
CA ASP A 117 14.33 -6.15 -7.84
C ASP A 117 13.27 -7.21 -7.54
N ASN A 118 13.74 -8.41 -7.21
CA ASN A 118 12.89 -9.54 -6.90
C ASN A 118 12.27 -9.26 -5.54
N LEU A 119 11.27 -8.36 -5.50
CA LEU A 119 10.45 -8.12 -4.31
C LEU A 119 10.11 -9.48 -3.71
N CYS A 120 10.41 -9.65 -2.42
CA CYS A 120 10.12 -10.86 -1.68
C CYS A 120 8.64 -11.24 -1.81
N TYR A 121 7.80 -10.20 -1.82
CA TYR A 121 6.39 -10.27 -2.10
C TYR A 121 5.92 -9.01 -2.82
N ASP A 122 5.08 -9.21 -3.85
CA ASP A 122 4.57 -8.13 -4.69
C ASP A 122 3.25 -7.53 -4.18
N SER A 123 2.80 -7.91 -2.99
CA SER A 123 1.50 -7.51 -2.47
C SER A 123 1.39 -7.61 -0.95
N GLU A 124 0.63 -6.68 -0.38
CA GLU A 124 0.32 -6.63 1.05
C GLU A 124 -1.14 -6.22 1.25
N LYS A 125 -1.73 -6.57 2.39
CA LYS A 125 -3.08 -6.17 2.78
C LYS A 125 -3.20 -5.95 4.27
N ILE A 126 -3.95 -4.94 4.65
CA ILE A 126 -4.20 -4.59 6.05
C ILE A 126 -5.68 -4.38 6.30
N ASN A 127 -6.14 -4.90 7.45
CA ASN A 127 -7.50 -4.70 7.93
C ASN A 127 -7.50 -3.58 8.97
N TYR A 128 -8.15 -2.47 8.66
CA TYR A 128 -8.24 -1.33 9.55
C TYR A 128 -9.52 -1.37 10.37
N GLN A 129 -9.36 -0.94 11.63
CA GLN A 129 -10.46 -0.62 12.53
C GLN A 129 -10.60 0.90 12.64
N PHE A 130 -11.71 1.43 12.13
CA PHE A 130 -12.05 2.84 12.23
C PHE A 130 -13.08 3.02 13.35
N GLN A 131 -12.63 3.58 14.48
CA GLN A 131 -13.51 3.93 15.59
C GLN A 131 -14.02 5.36 15.46
N VAL A 132 -15.35 5.53 15.55
CA VAL A 132 -16.00 6.83 15.74
C VAL A 132 -16.62 6.86 17.14
N ILE A 133 -16.19 7.82 17.96
CA ILE A 133 -16.67 8.05 19.34
C ILE A 133 -17.54 9.29 19.46
#